data_AF-A0A7L8S7G2-F1
#
_entry.id   AF-A0A7L8S7G2-F1
#
_cell.length_a   1.000
_cell.length_b   1.000
_cell.length_c   1.000
_cell.angle_alpha   90.00
_cell.angle_beta   90.00
_cell.angle_gamma   90.00
#
_symmetry.space_group_name_H-M   'P 1'
#
loop_
_entity.id
_entity.type
_entity.pdbx_description
1 polymer ?
#
loop_
_entity_poly.entity_id
_entity_poly.type
_entity_poly.pdbx_seq_one_letter_code
_entity_poly.pdbx_strand_id
1 'polypeptide(L)'
;MGTDALTLDEKLEIRAIFGLTQGLSKADVESLAVDAIRTHRVLVDGADKLFQDLPEDYKLGKESGGPQHLTYIKACMEMHAQMYTVNTLITVLGYIPKVMVN
;
A
#
# COMPACT_ATOMS: atom_id res chain seq x y z
N MET A 1 12.03 20.69 -24.71
CA MET A 1 12.68 19.61 -23.96
C MET A 1 11.57 18.67 -23.51
N GLY A 2 11.47 17.51 -24.16
CA GLY A 2 10.29 16.65 -24.11
C GLY A 2 10.27 15.71 -22.91
N THR A 3 9.15 15.75 -22.19
CA THR A 3 8.47 14.63 -21.51
C THR A 3 9.33 13.71 -20.64
N ASP A 4 9.41 14.03 -19.35
CA ASP A 4 9.63 13.06 -18.25
C ASP A 4 8.40 12.14 -18.11
N ALA A 5 8.15 11.32 -19.13
CA ALA A 5 7.24 10.19 -19.00
C ALA A 5 8.09 8.98 -18.62
N LEU A 6 8.19 8.71 -17.31
CA LEU A 6 8.74 7.44 -16.82
C LEU A 6 8.08 6.29 -17.59
N THR A 7 8.92 5.37 -18.06
CA THR A 7 8.47 4.15 -18.74
C THR A 7 7.59 3.34 -17.81
N LEU A 8 6.69 2.52 -18.36
CA LEU A 8 5.78 1.70 -17.55
C LEU A 8 6.57 0.81 -16.57
N ASP A 9 7.72 0.29 -17.01
CA ASP A 9 8.62 -0.54 -16.20
C ASP A 9 9.25 0.19 -15.01
N GLU A 10 9.40 1.52 -15.08
CA GLU A 10 9.89 2.35 -13.97
C GLU A 10 8.79 2.67 -12.95
N LYS A 11 7.52 2.57 -13.36
CA LYS A 11 6.36 2.80 -12.48
C LYS A 11 5.88 1.54 -11.75
N LEU A 12 6.34 0.36 -12.18
CA LEU A 12 5.98 -0.91 -11.56
C LEU A 12 6.84 -1.16 -10.32
N GLU A 13 6.27 -0.85 -9.16
CA GLU A 13 6.94 -1.06 -7.88
C GLU A 13 7.16 -2.55 -7.56
N ILE A 14 6.25 -3.44 -8.01
CA ILE A 14 6.38 -4.91 -7.87
C ILE A 14 6.21 -5.60 -9.22
N ARG A 15 7.31 -5.85 -9.94
CA ARG A 15 7.32 -6.53 -11.26
C ARG A 15 6.58 -7.88 -11.29
N ALA A 16 6.62 -8.64 -10.19
CA ALA A 16 5.95 -9.93 -10.12
C ALA A 16 4.42 -9.80 -10.28
N ILE A 17 3.80 -8.75 -9.76
CA ILE A 17 2.36 -8.51 -9.87
C ILE A 17 1.97 -8.20 -11.31
N PHE A 18 2.79 -7.45 -12.03
CA PHE A 18 2.59 -7.22 -13.47
C PHE A 18 2.55 -8.55 -14.23
N GLY A 19 3.50 -9.45 -13.98
CA GLY A 19 3.54 -10.77 -14.59
C GLY A 19 2.33 -11.64 -14.23
N LEU A 20 1.92 -11.66 -12.96
CA LEU A 20 0.76 -12.43 -12.47
C LEU A 20 -0.58 -11.94 -13.01
N THR A 21 -0.67 -10.67 -13.42
CA THR A 21 -1.90 -10.06 -13.95
C THR A 21 -1.96 -10.06 -15.47
N GLN A 22 -0.90 -10.50 -16.17
CA GLN A 22 -0.91 -10.63 -17.62
C GLN A 22 -2.00 -11.62 -18.07
N GLY A 23 -2.78 -11.21 -19.07
CA GLY A 23 -3.84 -12.04 -19.64
C GLY A 23 -5.16 -12.07 -18.86
N LEU A 24 -5.22 -11.44 -17.69
CA LEU A 24 -6.49 -11.24 -16.98
C LEU A 24 -7.38 -10.22 -17.71
N SER A 25 -8.68 -10.35 -17.53
CA SER A 25 -9.60 -9.32 -18.01
C SER A 25 -9.44 -8.05 -17.19
N LYS A 26 -9.77 -6.90 -17.79
CA LYS A 26 -9.73 -5.61 -17.09
C LYS A 26 -10.62 -5.60 -15.84
N ALA A 27 -11.76 -6.28 -15.89
CA ALA A 27 -12.68 -6.38 -14.76
C ALA A 27 -12.07 -7.18 -13.59
N ASP A 28 -11.32 -8.24 -13.88
CA ASP A 28 -10.65 -9.03 -12.84
C ASP A 28 -9.53 -8.23 -12.17
N VAL A 29 -8.72 -7.51 -12.95
CA VAL A 29 -7.67 -6.62 -12.42
C VAL A 29 -8.28 -5.50 -11.58
N GLU A 30 -9.40 -4.92 -12.02
CA GLU A 30 -10.13 -3.91 -11.24
C GLU A 30 -10.64 -4.48 -9.91
N SER A 31 -11.20 -5.69 -9.90
CA SER A 31 -11.63 -6.35 -8.66
C SER A 31 -10.47 -6.55 -7.68
N LEU A 32 -9.31 -7.02 -8.17
CA LEU A 32 -8.10 -7.17 -7.37
C LEU A 32 -7.63 -5.82 -6.79
N ALA A 33 -7.65 -4.76 -7.60
CA ALA A 33 -7.27 -3.42 -7.16
C ALA A 33 -8.22 -2.88 -6.08
N VAL A 34 -9.54 -3.08 -6.23
CA VAL A 34 -10.55 -2.69 -5.23
C VAL A 34 -10.30 -3.38 -3.89
N ASP A 35 -10.06 -4.70 -3.91
CA ASP A 35 -9.82 -5.45 -2.68
C ASP A 35 -8.46 -5.13 -2.05
N ALA A 36 -7.43 -4.89 -2.87
CA ALA A 36 -6.14 -4.42 -2.39
C ALA A 36 -6.23 -3.04 -1.70
N ILE A 37 -7.01 -2.11 -2.25
CA ILE A 37 -7.27 -0.79 -1.65
C ILE A 37 -8.02 -0.94 -0.32
N ARG A 38 -9.04 -1.80 -0.25
CA ARG A 38 -9.75 -2.08 1.01
C ARG A 38 -8.81 -2.64 2.07
N THR A 39 -7.99 -3.61 1.69
CA THR A 39 -6.97 -4.20 2.57
C THR A 39 -6.00 -3.14 3.07
N HIS A 40 -5.50 -2.27 2.18
CA HIS A 40 -4.61 -1.19 2.56
C HIS A 40 -5.26 -0.24 3.58
N ARG A 41 -6.53 0.12 3.42
CA ARG A 41 -7.26 0.96 4.40
C ARG A 41 -7.33 0.31 5.78
N VAL A 42 -7.63 -0.99 5.84
CA VAL A 42 -7.64 -1.74 7.12
C VAL A 42 -6.25 -1.73 7.78
N LEU A 43 -5.17 -1.87 7.00
CA LEU A 43 -3.81 -1.82 7.51
C LEU A 43 -3.43 -0.42 8.00
N VAL A 44 -3.86 0.64 7.30
CA VAL A 44 -3.69 2.04 7.74
C VAL A 44 -4.39 2.25 9.08
N ASP A 45 -5.66 1.85 9.20
CA ASP A 45 -6.43 2.01 10.44
C ASP A 45 -5.79 1.23 11.60
N GLY A 46 -5.26 0.03 11.33
CA GLY A 46 -4.55 -0.78 12.31
C GLY A 46 -3.23 -0.15 12.77
N ALA A 47 -2.44 0.38 11.84
CA ALA A 47 -1.19 1.06 12.14
C ALA A 47 -1.42 2.38 12.90
N ASP A 48 -2.43 3.17 12.52
CA ASP A 48 -2.78 4.41 13.22
C ASP A 48 -3.23 4.11 14.65
N LYS A 49 -4.09 3.10 14.87
CA LYS A 49 -4.47 2.69 16.22
C LYS A 49 -3.25 2.33 17.08
N LEU A 50 -2.33 1.54 16.55
CA LEU A 50 -1.09 1.19 17.25
C LEU A 50 -0.23 2.42 17.55
N PHE A 51 -0.18 3.40 16.65
CA PHE A 51 0.49 4.67 16.89
C PHE A 51 -0.17 5.45 18.03
N GLN A 52 -1.50 5.57 18.03
CA GLN A 52 -2.25 6.27 19.07
C GLN A 52 -2.06 5.63 20.46
N ASP A 53 -1.90 4.30 20.51
CA ASP A 53 -1.66 3.55 21.73
C ASP A 53 -0.20 3.65 22.26
N LEU A 54 0.74 4.19 21.47
CA LEU A 54 2.12 4.39 21.94
C LEU A 54 2.19 5.47 23.04
N PRO A 55 3.14 5.36 23.98
CA PRO A 55 3.44 6.45 24.90
C PRO A 55 3.94 7.70 24.16
N GLU A 56 3.66 8.88 24.71
CA GLU A 56 3.99 10.16 24.06
C GLU A 56 5.48 10.32 23.75
N ASP A 57 6.37 9.80 24.60
CA ASP A 57 7.82 9.88 24.34
C ASP A 57 8.25 9.04 23.11
N TYR A 58 7.52 7.99 22.74
CA TYR A 58 7.74 7.27 21.48
C TYR A 58 7.17 8.04 20.28
N LYS A 59 5.96 8.61 20.41
CA LYS A 59 5.35 9.44 19.36
C LYS A 59 6.19 10.67 19.02
N LEU A 60 6.81 11.26 20.04
CA LEU A 60 7.74 12.39 19.93
C LEU A 60 9.17 11.98 19.51
N GLY A 61 9.43 10.67 19.35
CA GLY A 61 10.73 10.14 18.92
C GLY A 61 11.85 10.26 19.96
N LYS A 62 11.52 10.46 21.24
CA LYS A 62 12.50 10.49 22.34
C LYS A 62 12.90 9.09 22.79
N GLU A 63 11.99 8.13 22.71
CA GLU A 63 12.25 6.71 22.97
C GLU A 63 12.12 5.86 21.71
N SER A 64 12.81 4.72 21.68
CA SER A 64 12.75 3.77 20.57
C SER A 64 13.02 2.33 21.04
N GLY A 65 12.61 1.35 20.22
CA GLY A 65 12.70 -0.08 20.56
C GLY A 65 11.60 -0.58 21.51
N GLY A 66 11.73 -1.82 21.95
CA GLY A 66 10.75 -2.48 22.82
C GLY A 66 9.55 -3.08 22.06
N PRO A 67 8.82 -4.05 22.68
CA PRO A 67 7.81 -4.85 21.98
C PRO A 67 6.66 -4.02 21.36
N GLN A 68 6.19 -2.98 22.04
CA GLN A 68 5.08 -2.16 21.56
C GLN A 68 5.47 -1.35 20.33
N HIS A 69 6.61 -0.65 20.38
CA HIS A 69 7.11 0.12 19.25
C HIS A 69 7.45 -0.79 18.04
N LEU A 70 8.07 -1.95 18.28
CA LEU A 70 8.33 -2.92 17.22
C LEU A 70 7.05 -3.49 16.60
N THR A 71 5.95 -3.58 17.35
CA THR A 71 4.64 -4.00 16.83
C THR A 71 4.05 -2.93 15.92
N TYR A 72 4.09 -1.66 16.33
CA TYR A 72 3.73 -0.53 15.47
C TYR A 72 4.54 -0.51 14.17
N ILE A 73 5.87 -0.64 14.25
CA ILE A 73 6.75 -0.64 13.08
C ILE A 73 6.37 -1.78 12.12
N LYS A 74 6.11 -2.99 12.63
CA LYS A 74 5.68 -4.12 11.78
C LYS A 74 4.37 -3.83 11.05
N ALA A 75 3.40 -3.22 11.73
CA ALA A 75 2.14 -2.82 11.10
C ALA A 75 2.37 -1.77 9.99
N CYS A 76 3.26 -0.79 10.22
CA CYS A 76 3.65 0.15 9.16
C CYS A 76 4.35 -0.53 7.98
N MET A 77 5.23 -1.51 8.23
CA MET A 77 5.88 -2.28 7.17
C MET A 77 4.86 -3.04 6.32
N GLU A 78 3.88 -3.70 6.94
CA GLU A 78 2.80 -4.39 6.23
C GLU A 78 1.92 -3.41 5.42
N MET A 79 1.55 -2.28 6.02
CA MET A 79 0.81 -1.21 5.35
C MET A 79 1.54 -0.70 4.09
N HIS A 80 2.85 -0.42 4.20
CA HIS A 80 3.66 0.05 3.08
C HIS A 80 3.91 -1.03 2.02
N ALA A 81 4.16 -2.28 2.42
CA ALA A 81 4.26 -3.41 1.51
C ALA A 81 2.98 -3.58 0.68
N GLN A 82 1.81 -3.44 1.33
CA GLN A 82 0.53 -3.49 0.64
C GLN A 82 0.31 -2.27 -0.27
N MET A 83 0.84 -1.10 0.08
CA MET A 83 0.73 0.08 -0.79
C MET A 83 1.46 -0.13 -2.12
N TYR A 84 2.64 -0.77 -2.11
CA TYR A 84 3.35 -1.15 -3.34
C TYR A 84 2.52 -2.09 -4.23
N THR A 85 1.73 -2.97 -3.62
CA THR A 85 0.76 -3.83 -4.34
C THR A 85 -0.35 -3.00 -4.98
N VAL A 86 -0.95 -2.07 -4.22
CA VAL A 86 -2.02 -1.18 -4.71
C VAL A 86 -1.53 -0.33 -5.89
N ASN A 87 -0.39 0.33 -5.75
CA ASN A 87 0.20 1.18 -6.79
C ASN A 87 0.53 0.39 -8.07
N THR A 88 1.05 -0.82 -7.92
CA THR A 88 1.33 -1.69 -9.06
C THR A 88 0.04 -2.07 -9.79
N LEU A 89 -1.02 -2.46 -9.07
CA LEU A 89 -2.31 -2.79 -9.67
C LEU A 89 -2.98 -1.57 -10.34
N ILE A 90 -2.87 -0.38 -9.75
CA ILE A 90 -3.34 0.88 -10.37
C ILE A 90 -2.57 1.17 -11.65
N THR A 91 -1.25 0.96 -11.65
CA THR A 91 -0.41 1.14 -12.84
C THR A 91 -0.81 0.18 -13.96
N VAL A 92 -1.09 -1.09 -13.63
CA VAL A 92 -1.60 -2.09 -14.59
C VAL A 92 -2.98 -1.68 -15.12
N LEU A 93 -3.87 -1.21 -14.24
CA LEU A 93 -5.25 -0.87 -14.59
C LEU A 93 -5.36 0.45 -15.39
N GLY A 94 -4.43 1.38 -15.16
CA GLY A 94 -4.36 2.70 -15.80
C GLY A 94 -5.23 3.78 -15.14
N TYR A 95 -5.93 3.47 -14.05
CA TYR A 95 -6.71 4.43 -13.24
C TYR A 95 -6.90 3.87 -11.82
N ILE A 96 -7.33 4.75 -10.90
CA ILE A 96 -7.73 4.36 -9.55
C ILE A 96 -9.21 3.99 -9.57
N PRO A 97 -9.59 2.74 -9.26
CA PRO A 97 -10.99 2.34 -9.30
C PRO A 97 -11.76 2.98 -8.13
N LYS A 98 -13.08 3.18 -8.33
CA LYS A 98 -13.94 3.73 -7.29
C LYS A 98 -14.19 2.67 -6.22
N VAL A 99 -13.70 2.91 -5.02
CA VAL A 99 -13.95 2.04 -3.86
C VAL A 99 -14.98 2.70 -2.96
N MET A 100 -16.17 2.09 -2.84
CA MET A 100 -17.16 2.55 -1.87
C MET A 100 -16.59 2.37 -0.46
N VAL A 101 -16.72 3.42 0.35
CA VAL A 101 -16.48 3.35 1.79
C VAL A 101 -17.76 2.78 2.37
N ASN A 102 -17.67 1.62 3.03
CA ASN A 102 -18.78 1.08 3.80
C ASN A 102 -18.88 1.81 5.13
#